data_AF-A0A7W4D1N0-F1
#
_entry.id   AF-A0A7W4D1N0-F1
#
_cell.length_a   1.000
_cell.length_b   1.000
_cell.length_c   1.000
_cell.angle_alpha   90.00
_cell.angle_beta   90.00
_cell.angle_gamma   90.00
#
_symmetry.space_group_name_H-M   'P 1'
#
loop_
_entity.id
_entity.type
_entity.pdbx_description
1 polymer ?
#
loop_
_entity_poly.entity_id
_entity_poly.type
_entity_poly.pdbx_seq_one_letter_code
_entity_poly.pdbx_strand_id
1 'polypeptide(L)' 'MLKLHDFCNRANISTVVNGFTSLAREVATIPHDPQMVEGWLNVAALRPATQRAWLGAAAAVARGL' A
#
# COMPACT_ATOMS: atom_id res chain seq x y z
N MET A 1 -29.69 -20.68 7.59
CA MET A 1 -28.35 -21.26 7.73
C MET A 1 -27.35 -20.25 7.18
N LEU A 2 -26.75 -19.50 8.10
CA LEU A 2 -25.91 -18.32 7.89
C LEU A 2 -24.66 -18.66 7.03
N LYS A 3 -24.50 -18.02 5.86
CA LYS A 3 -23.19 -17.96 5.18
C LYS A 3 -22.38 -16.85 5.83
N LEU A 4 -21.81 -17.15 6.99
CA LEU A 4 -21.00 -16.20 7.78
C LEU A 4 -19.49 -16.29 7.46
N HIS A 5 -19.10 -16.73 6.26
CA HIS A 5 -17.67 -16.87 5.88
C HIS A 5 -17.23 -15.98 4.70
N ASP A 6 -18.16 -15.36 3.97
CA ASP A 6 -17.80 -14.54 2.79
C ASP A 6 -17.50 -13.06 3.13
N PHE A 7 -17.55 -12.66 4.41
CA PHE A 7 -17.20 -11.30 4.84
C PHE A 7 -15.67 -11.09 4.95
N CYS A 8 -14.86 -12.16 4.78
CA CYS A 8 -13.40 -12.09 4.77
C CYS A 8 -12.86 -11.48 3.46
N ASN A 9 -13.07 -10.18 3.34
CA ASN A 9 -12.03 -9.17 3.13
C ASN A 9 -11.03 -9.38 1.97
N ARG A 10 -11.53 -9.29 0.72
CA ARG A 10 -10.77 -8.57 -0.30
C ARG A 10 -11.24 -7.13 -0.29
N ALA A 11 -10.61 -6.28 0.52
CA ALA A 11 -10.79 -4.84 0.37
C ALA A 11 -10.50 -4.49 -1.09
N ASN A 12 -11.47 -3.92 -1.79
CA ASN A 12 -11.25 -3.41 -3.13
C ASN A 12 -10.24 -2.27 -3.01
N ILE A 13 -9.07 -2.42 -3.64
CA ILE A 13 -7.98 -1.44 -3.55
C ILE A 13 -8.49 -0.05 -3.95
N SER A 14 -9.40 0.06 -4.92
CA SER A 14 -9.95 1.35 -5.31
C SER A 14 -10.81 1.99 -4.22
N THR A 15 -11.61 1.21 -3.49
CA THR A 15 -12.40 1.70 -2.36
C THR A 15 -11.50 2.23 -1.25
N VAL A 16 -10.41 1.52 -0.95
CA VAL A 16 -9.42 1.94 0.05
C VAL A 16 -8.74 3.23 -0.38
N VAL A 17 -8.21 3.27 -1.61
CA VAL A 17 -7.55 4.47 -2.16
C VAL A 17 -8.49 5.66 -2.12
N ASN A 18 -9.72 5.52 -2.61
CA ASN A 18 -10.71 6.60 -2.64
C ASN A 18 -11.04 7.12 -1.24
N GLY A 19 -11.02 6.27 -0.21
CA GLY A 19 -11.25 6.67 1.18
C GLY A 19 -10.15 7.59 1.73
N PHE A 20 -8.91 7.45 1.24
CA PHE A 20 -7.79 8.30 1.65
C PHE A 20 -7.59 9.55 0.80
N THR A 21 -8.07 9.54 -0.45
CA THR A 21 -7.88 10.67 -1.39
C THR A 21 -8.46 11.99 -0.87
N SER A 22 -9.50 11.96 -0.03
CA SER A 22 -10.07 13.19 0.57
C SER A 22 -9.30 13.69 1.80
N LEU A 23 -8.42 12.86 2.37
CA LEU A 23 -7.70 13.13 3.62
C LEU A 23 -6.22 13.46 3.39
N ALA A 24 -5.65 13.03 2.27
CA ALA A 24 -4.25 13.21 1.91
C ALA A 24 -4.10 13.95 0.59
N ARG A 25 -2.96 14.63 0.39
CA ARG A 25 -2.64 15.28 -0.90
C ARG A 25 -2.43 14.28 -2.04
N GLU A 26 -1.90 13.11 -1.71
CA GLU A 26 -1.67 12.00 -2.64
C GLU A 26 -1.73 10.68 -1.88
N VAL A 27 -2.13 9.61 -2.58
CA VAL A 27 -2.22 8.25 -2.04
C VAL A 27 -1.42 7.32 -2.94
N ALA A 28 -0.36 6.73 -2.40
CA ALA A 28 0.45 5.73 -3.11
C ALA A 28 0.02 4.31 -2.72
N THR A 29 -0.09 3.42 -3.70
CA THR A 29 -0.35 1.99 -3.46
C THR A 29 0.95 1.20 -3.51
N ILE A 30 1.24 0.47 -2.43
CA ILE A 30 2.42 -0.40 -2.32
C ILE A 30 1.91 -1.85 -2.32
N PRO A 31 2.41 -2.72 -3.23
CA PRO A 31 2.04 -4.13 -3.21
C PRO A 31 2.56 -4.81 -1.94
N HIS A 32 1.80 -5.77 -1.41
CA HIS A 32 2.27 -6.59 -0.30
C HIS A 32 3.57 -7.33 -0.69
N ASP A 33 4.56 -7.27 0.19
CA ASP A 33 5.84 -7.93 0.03
C ASP A 33 6.18 -8.75 1.28
N PRO A 34 6.53 -10.04 1.17
CA PRO A 34 6.91 -10.86 2.33
C PRO A 34 8.11 -10.33 3.13
N GLN A 35 8.94 -9.46 2.53
CA GLN A 35 10.09 -8.84 3.20
C GLN A 35 9.72 -7.56 3.96
N MET A 36 8.47 -7.11 3.89
CA MET A 36 7.91 -6.09 4.79
C MET A 36 7.59 -6.73 6.15
N VAL A 37 8.63 -7.08 6.89
CA VAL A 37 8.54 -7.65 8.24
C VAL A 37 8.44 -6.55 9.30
N GLU A 38 7.99 -6.91 10.50
CA GLU A 38 8.00 -5.99 11.64
C GLU A 38 9.41 -5.49 11.92
N GLY A 39 9.58 -4.16 11.96
CA GLY A 39 10.86 -3.50 12.16
C GLY A 39 11.21 -2.50 11.06
N TRP A 40 12.50 -2.23 10.89
CA TRP A 40 12.97 -1.29 9.88
C TRP A 40 12.84 -1.87 8.47
N LEU A 41 12.24 -1.10 7.57
CA LEU A 41 12.08 -1.49 6.17
C LEU A 41 13.44 -1.52 5.46
N ASN A 42 13.93 -2.72 5.16
CA ASN A 42 15.10 -2.90 4.31
C ASN A 42 14.67 -2.89 2.83
N VAL A 43 14.77 -1.73 2.18
CA VAL A 43 14.37 -1.56 0.76
C VAL A 43 15.10 -2.54 -0.16
N ALA A 44 16.38 -2.84 0.11
CA ALA A 44 17.17 -3.74 -0.73
C ALA A 44 16.68 -5.19 -0.69
N ALA A 45 15.98 -5.60 0.38
CA ALA A 45 15.41 -6.94 0.50
C ALA A 45 14.08 -7.09 -0.26
N LEU A 46 13.40 -5.99 -0.61
CA LEU A 46 12.10 -6.02 -1.25
C LEU A 46 12.18 -6.52 -2.69
N ARG A 47 11.06 -7.03 -3.22
CA ARG A 47 10.92 -7.34 -4.64
C ARG A 47 11.03 -6.06 -5.48
N PRO A 48 11.54 -6.12 -6.73
CA PRO A 48 11.73 -4.92 -7.56
C PRO A 48 10.48 -4.06 -7.77
N ALA A 49 9.30 -4.68 -7.84
CA ALA A 49 8.04 -3.95 -7.96
C ALA A 49 7.74 -3.10 -6.72
N THR A 50 7.92 -3.69 -5.54
CA THR A 50 7.72 -3.04 -4.24
C THR A 50 8.75 -1.92 -4.02
N GLN A 51 10.02 -2.16 -4.38
CA GLN A 51 11.07 -1.14 -4.34
C GLN A 51 10.68 0.10 -5.15
N ARG A 52 10.27 -0.10 -6.41
CA ARG A 52 9.86 1.01 -7.28
C ARG A 52 8.63 1.74 -6.77
N ALA A 53 7.67 1.03 -6.18
CA ALA A 53 6.49 1.64 -5.58
C ALA A 53 6.88 2.58 -4.41
N TRP A 54 7.78 2.13 -3.53
CA TRP A 54 8.32 2.96 -2.44
C TRP A 54 9.13 4.15 -2.95
N LEU A 55 9.97 3.96 -3.98
CA LEU A 55 10.69 5.06 -4.61
C LEU A 55 9.74 6.09 -5.24
N GLY A 56 8.66 5.63 -5.87
CA GLY A 56 7.61 6.49 -6.40
C GLY A 56 6.94 7.33 -5.32
N ALA A 57 6.60 6.71 -4.19
CA ALA A 57 6.03 7.40 -3.03
C ALA A 57 6.99 8.44 -2.45
N ALA A 58 8.27 8.09 -2.26
CA ALA A 58 9.28 9.03 -1.78
C ALA A 58 9.52 10.19 -2.76
N ALA A 59 9.50 9.92 -4.06
CA ALA A 59 9.62 10.95 -5.09
C ALA A 59 8.41 11.89 -5.11
N ALA A 60 7.20 11.39 -4.84
CA ALA A 60 6.03 12.25 -4.67
C ALA A 60 6.21 13.21 -3.49
N VAL A 61 6.63 12.69 -2.33
CA VAL A 61 6.98 13.52 -1.16
C VAL A 61 8.03 14.58 -1.52
N ALA A 62 9.12 14.17 -2.17
CA ALA A 62 10.21 15.09 -2.54
C ALA A 62 9.80 16.16 -3.56
N ARG A 63 8.81 15.90 -4.42
CA ARG A 63 8.27 16.89 -5.37
C ARG A 63 7.33 17.92 -4.72
N GLY A 64 7.07 17.80 -3.43
CA GLY A 64 6.21 18.73 -2.70
C GLY A 64 4.78 18.25 -2.56
N LEU A 65 4.60 16.99 -2.16
CA LEU A 65 3.58 16.77 -1.14
C LEU A 65 3.86 17.64 0.08
#